data_AF-A0A380JG86-F1
#
_entry.id   AF-A0A380JG86-F1
#
_cell.length_a   1.000
_cell.length_b   1.000
_cell.length_c   1.000
_cell.angle_alpha   90.00
_cell.angle_beta   90.00
_cell.angle_gamma   90.00
#
_symmetry.space_group_name_H-M   'P 1'
#
loop_
_entity.id
_entity.type
_entity.pdbx_description
1 polymer ?
#
loop_
_entity_poly.entity_id
_entity_poly.type
_entity_poly.pdbx_seq_one_letter_code
_entity_poly.pdbx_strand_id
1 'polypeptide(L)' 'MKLDTLRNDIIVKQKKGLPFITASVMIWSLITLVAALNISIDVKHILVFCCAVPILPLAWVIGKMMKVDIFLRKTN' A
#
# COMPACT_ATOMS: atom_id res chain seq x y z
N MET A 1 -20.34 -2.89 29.06
CA MET A 1 -20.14 -1.99 27.89
C MET A 1 -18.77 -1.33 27.97
N LYS A 2 -17.77 -1.86 27.25
CA LYS A 2 -16.53 -1.14 26.90
C LYS A 2 -15.65 -1.93 25.93
N LEU A 3 -15.67 -3.28 26.01
CA LEU A 3 -14.80 -4.15 25.22
C LEU A 3 -15.30 -4.33 23.77
N ASP A 4 -16.60 -4.54 23.56
CA ASP A 4 -17.17 -4.71 22.21
C ASP A 4 -17.01 -3.46 21.34
N THR A 5 -17.17 -2.27 21.93
CA THR A 5 -16.93 -1.00 21.24
C THR A 5 -15.45 -0.84 20.88
N LEU A 6 -14.54 -1.18 21.81
CA LEU A 6 -13.10 -1.11 21.58
C LEU A 6 -12.65 -2.08 20.49
N ARG A 7 -13.22 -3.30 20.47
CA ARG A 7 -12.96 -4.32 19.45
C ARG A 7 -13.38 -3.82 18.06
N ASN A 8 -14.56 -3.22 17.94
CA ASN A 8 -15.03 -2.66 16.68
C ASN A 8 -14.13 -1.51 16.19
N ASP A 9 -13.69 -0.61 17.07
CA ASP A 9 -12.76 0.47 16.71
C ASP A 9 -11.42 -0.06 16.21
N ILE A 10 -10.88 -1.12 16.83
CA ILE A 10 -9.64 -1.77 16.41
C ILE A 10 -9.80 -2.37 15.00
N ILE A 11 -10.91 -3.07 14.73
CA ILE A 11 -11.20 -3.67 13.42
C ILE A 11 -11.26 -2.59 12.32
N VAL A 12 -11.93 -1.46 12.60
CA VAL A 12 -12.03 -0.35 11.65
C VAL A 12 -10.66 0.29 11.40
N LYS A 13 -9.81 0.44 12.43
CA LYS A 13 -8.44 0.98 12.28
C LYS A 13 -7.52 0.03 11.52
N GLN A 14 -7.58 -1.28 11.78
CA GLN A 14 -6.72 -2.25 11.08
C GLN A 14 -7.03 -2.34 9.59
N LYS A 15 -8.31 -2.22 9.20
CA LYS A 15 -8.72 -2.20 7.79
C LYS A 15 -8.07 -1.06 7.00
N LYS A 16 -7.66 0.04 7.65
CA LYS A 16 -7.01 1.20 7.00
C LYS A 16 -5.57 0.95 6.57
N GLY A 17 -4.87 0.01 7.21
CA GLY A 17 -3.51 -0.40 6.81
C GLY A 17 -3.50 -1.39 5.65
N LEU A 18 -4.63 -2.05 5.38
CA LEU A 18 -4.75 -3.09 4.37
C LEU A 18 -4.39 -2.60 2.95
N PRO A 19 -4.84 -1.42 2.48
CA PRO A 19 -4.49 -0.92 1.15
C PRO A 19 -2.98 -0.69 0.96
N PHE A 20 -2.26 -0.31 2.03
CA PHE A 20 -0.82 -0.11 1.98
C PHE A 20 -0.07 -1.44 1.84
N ILE A 21 -0.52 -2.48 2.56
CA ILE A 21 0.04 -3.83 2.45
C ILE A 21 -0.23 -4.38 1.04
N THR A 22 -1.45 -4.21 0.52
CA THR A 22 -1.78 -4.64 -0.85
C THR A 22 -0.95 -3.91 -1.90
N ALA A 23 -0.77 -2.59 -1.78
CA ALA A 23 0.11 -1.83 -2.66
C ALA A 23 1.57 -2.33 -2.61
N SER A 24 2.07 -2.65 -1.41
CA SER A 24 3.43 -3.18 -1.22
C SER A 24 3.64 -4.51 -1.96
N VAL A 25 2.70 -5.45 -1.84
CA VAL A 25 2.77 -6.75 -2.56
C VAL A 25 2.78 -6.54 -4.08
N MET A 26 1.97 -5.61 -4.58
CA MET A 26 1.92 -5.28 -6.01
C MET A 26 3.25 -4.69 -6.52
N ILE A 27 3.85 -3.80 -5.74
CA ILE A 27 5.13 -3.16 -6.08
C ILE A 27 6.27 -4.18 -6.05
N TRP A 28 6.34 -5.02 -5.02
CA TRP A 28 7.33 -6.09 -4.95
C TRP A 28 7.21 -7.07 -6.11
N SER A 29 5.99 -7.43 -6.52
CA SER A 29 5.77 -8.25 -7.71
C SER A 29 6.32 -7.58 -8.98
N LEU A 30 6.12 -6.27 -9.13
CA LEU A 30 6.66 -5.50 -10.25
C LEU A 30 8.19 -5.44 -10.24
N ILE A 31 8.79 -5.24 -9.06
CA ILE A 31 10.25 -5.26 -8.87
C ILE A 31 10.81 -6.63 -9.22
N THR A 32 10.18 -7.73 -8.79
CA THR A 32 10.59 -9.09 -9.14
C THR A 32 10.51 -9.33 -10.64
N LEU A 33 9.47 -8.82 -11.31
CA LEU A 33 9.33 -8.95 -12.77
C LEU A 33 10.46 -8.20 -13.51
N VAL A 34 10.76 -6.97 -13.09
CA VAL A 34 11.88 -6.18 -13.62
C VAL A 34 13.22 -6.86 -13.31
N ALA A 35 13.35 -7.48 -12.14
CA ALA A 35 14.53 -8.23 -11.74
C ALA A 35 14.73 -9.49 -12.60
N ALA A 36 13.66 -10.14 -13.05
CA ALA A 36 13.71 -11.30 -13.94
C ALA A 36 14.06 -10.92 -15.40
N LEU A 37 13.78 -9.68 -15.84
CA LEU A 37 14.21 -9.19 -17.15
C LEU A 37 15.74 -9.01 -17.21
N ASN A 38 16.35 -9.49 -18.29
CA ASN A 38 17.79 -9.41 -18.55
C ASN A 38 18.16 -8.07 -19.21
N ILE A 39 17.93 -6.99 -18.45
CA ILE A 39 18.23 -5.60 -18.83
C ILE A 39 19.55 -5.17 -18.17
N SER A 40 20.29 -4.23 -18.78
CA SER A 40 21.52 -3.66 -18.23
C SER A 40 21.33 -3.19 -16.79
N ILE A 41 22.31 -3.48 -15.93
CA ILE A 41 22.24 -3.25 -14.48
C ILE A 41 21.87 -1.79 -14.12
N ASP A 42 22.44 -0.80 -14.82
CA ASP A 42 22.21 0.62 -14.53
C ASP A 42 20.74 1.04 -14.65
N VAL A 43 20.09 0.65 -15.75
CA VAL A 43 18.67 0.95 -15.97
C VAL A 43 17.76 0.12 -15.06
N LYS A 44 18.22 -1.05 -14.60
CA LYS A 44 17.49 -1.93 -13.66
C LYS A 44 17.32 -1.26 -12.29
N HIS A 45 18.39 -0.64 -11.77
CA HIS A 45 18.33 0.09 -10.49
C HIS A 45 17.42 1.31 -10.56
N ILE A 46 17.51 2.09 -11.65
CA ILE A 46 16.66 3.28 -11.85
C ILE A 46 15.19 2.88 -11.95
N LEU A 47 14.87 1.79 -12.65
CA LEU A 47 13.50 1.34 -12.85
C LEU A 47 12.86 0.84 -11.55
N VAL A 48 13.63 0.09 -10.74
CA VAL A 48 13.19 -0.34 -9.39
C VAL A 48 12.93 0.88 -8.49
N PHE A 49 13.80 1.89 -8.54
CA PHE A 49 13.62 3.12 -7.76
C PHE A 49 12.36 3.88 -8.20
N CYS A 50 12.15 3.99 -9.52
CA CYS A 50 10.96 4.62 -10.10
C CYS A 50 9.67 3.88 -9.72
N CYS A 51 9.69 2.54 -9.68
CA CYS A 51 8.54 1.74 -9.24
C CYS A 51 8.14 2.03 -7.79
N ALA A 52 9.07 2.40 -6.90
CA ALA A 52 8.76 2.70 -5.50
C ALA A 52 8.15 4.10 -5.28
N VAL A 53 8.46 5.08 -6.14
CA VAL A 53 7.96 6.47 -6.03
C VAL A 53 6.42 6.55 -5.97
N PRO A 54 5.65 5.83 -6.80
CA PRO A 54 4.19 5.88 -6.75
C PRO A 54 3.55 5.02 -5.65
N ILE A 55 4.28 4.45 -4.68
CA ILE A 55 3.69 3.63 -3.61
C ILE A 55 2.53 4.33 -2.89
N LEU A 56 2.70 5.60 -2.54
CA LEU A 56 1.69 6.38 -1.83
C LEU A 56 0.44 6.67 -2.68
N PRO A 57 0.55 7.21 -3.91
CA PRO A 57 -0.61 7.38 -4.77
C PRO A 57 -1.26 6.04 -5.16
N LEU A 58 -0.48 4.97 -5.34
CA LEU A 58 -1.02 3.63 -5.62
C LEU A 58 -1.82 3.08 -4.44
N ALA A 59 -1.27 3.19 -3.21
CA ALA A 59 -2.00 2.83 -2.00
C ALA A 59 -3.29 3.64 -1.91
N TRP A 60 -3.25 4.95 -2.15
CA TRP A 60 -4.44 5.82 -2.13
C TRP A 60 -5.52 5.37 -3.11
N VAL A 61 -5.16 5.03 -4.35
CA VAL A 61 -6.09 4.49 -5.37
C VAL A 61 -6.71 3.17 -4.92
N ILE A 62 -5.90 2.25 -4.38
CA ILE A 62 -6.37 0.96 -3.87
C ILE A 62 -7.33 1.15 -2.68
N GLY A 63 -7.04 2.10 -1.78
CA GLY A 63 -7.94 2.43 -0.67
C GLY A 63 -9.27 2.98 -1.15
N LYS A 64 -9.24 3.86 -2.17
CA LYS A 64 -10.47 4.36 -2.81
C LYS A 64 -11.29 3.22 -3.42
N MET A 65 -10.63 2.24 -4.05
CA MET A 65 -11.29 1.06 -4.62
C MET A 65 -11.89 0.14 -3.54
N MET A 66 -11.23 -0.01 -2.41
CA MET A 66 -11.72 -0.78 -1.25
C MET A 66 -12.72 0.00 -0.37
N LYS A 67 -13.05 1.25 -0.71
CA LYS A 67 -13.85 2.18 0.13
C LYS A 67 -13.26 2.35 1.55
N VAL A 68 -11.94 2.27 1.67
CA VAL A 68 -11.22 2.44 2.92
C VAL A 68 -10.48 3.77 2.89
N ASP A 69 -10.81 4.66 3.82
CA ASP A 69 -10.04 5.88 4.06
C ASP A 69 -8.68 5.54 4.66
N ILE A 70 -7.63 5.57 3.83
CA ILE A 70 -6.24 5.38 4.25
C ILE A 70 -5.77 6.55 5.11
N PHE A 71 -6.24 7.76 4.81
CA PHE A 71 -5.99 8.93 5.63
C PHE A 71 -6.97 8.94 6.80
N LEU A 72 -6.44 8.89 8.02
CA LEU A 72 -7.20 9.19 9.22
C LEU A 72 -7.73 10.63 9.10
N ARG A 73 -9.02 10.79 8.79
CA ARG A 73 -9.72 12.04 9.10
C ARG A 73 -9.68 12.18 10.63
N LYS A 74 -8.77 13.01 11.13
CA LYS A 74 -8.74 13.40 12.54
C LYS A 74 -9.92 14.34 12.75
N THR A 75 -11.08 13.79 13.11
CA THR A 75 -12.16 14.57 13.70
C THR A 75 -11.66 15.01 15.08
N ASN A 76 -11.52 16.33 15.21
CA ASN A 76 -11.29 17.05 16.46
C ASN A 76 -12.56 16.96 17.32
#